data_AF-A0AAW6JLN0-F1
#
_entry.id   AF-A0AAW6JLN0-F1
#
_cell.length_a   1.000
_cell.length_b   1.000
_cell.length_c   1.000
_cell.angle_alpha   90.00
_cell.angle_beta   90.00
_cell.angle_gamma   90.00
#
_symmetry.space_group_name_H-M   'P 1'
#
loop_
_entity.id
_entity.type
_entity.pdbx_description
1 polymer ?
#
loop_
_entity_poly.entity_id
_entity_poly.type
_entity_poly.pdbx_seq_one_letter_code
_entity_poly.pdbx_strand_id
1 'polypeptide(L)'
;MKVIDLQIPKQIELPVHLVNSSKKFTFIDLFAGIGGFRIALENLGGQCLGYSEIDKQAIKVYQQNFISYQNKDETELGDITKVTKLPSNIDVIVGGVPCQPWSVAGCLKGFDDQRGKLWFDVIRLVNKSQPKAFIFENVSGLASPKNKESLELILQNFSDIGYAAKWKILNAYDFGLPQNRDRVFIVGIRNDLEKSQEYRFILYIFTPKF
;
A
#
# COMPACT_ATOMS: atom_id res chain seq x y z
N MET A 1 -11.18 -49.65 -6.69
CA MET A 1 -11.74 -48.29 -6.74
C MET A 1 -11.05 -47.49 -5.65
N LYS A 2 -10.01 -46.72 -5.99
CA LYS A 2 -9.25 -45.92 -5.01
C LYS A 2 -10.00 -44.61 -4.81
N VAL A 3 -10.44 -44.36 -3.57
CA VAL A 3 -10.97 -43.07 -3.15
C VAL A 3 -9.82 -42.07 -3.26
N ILE A 4 -9.95 -41.13 -4.19
CA ILE A 4 -9.04 -40.00 -4.31
C ILE A 4 -9.44 -39.08 -3.15
N ASP A 5 -8.60 -39.03 -2.13
CA ASP A 5 -8.74 -38.09 -1.03
C ASP A 5 -8.46 -36.69 -1.60
N LEU A 6 -9.50 -36.06 -2.13
CA LEU A 6 -9.49 -34.66 -2.51
C LEU A 6 -9.30 -33.88 -1.21
N GLN A 7 -8.05 -33.57 -0.87
CA GLN A 7 -7.74 -32.53 0.09
C GLN A 7 -8.48 -31.28 -0.37
N ILE A 8 -9.60 -30.98 0.28
CA ILE A 8 -10.33 -29.73 0.12
C ILE A 8 -9.28 -28.64 0.34
N PRO A 9 -9.00 -27.78 -0.65
CA PRO A 9 -8.03 -26.71 -0.47
C PRO A 9 -8.45 -25.96 0.78
N LYS A 10 -7.53 -25.91 1.75
CA LYS A 10 -7.67 -25.22 3.03
C LYS A 10 -8.41 -23.92 2.73
N GLN A 11 -9.68 -23.85 3.12
CA GLN A 11 -10.53 -22.69 2.89
C GLN A 11 -9.70 -21.46 3.27
N ILE A 12 -9.56 -20.52 2.34
CA ILE A 12 -8.86 -19.24 2.55
C ILE A 12 -9.32 -18.75 3.91
N GLU A 13 -8.41 -18.79 4.89
CA GLU A 13 -8.74 -18.51 6.27
C GLU A 13 -9.50 -17.18 6.29
N LEU A 14 -10.72 -17.20 6.85
CA LEU A 14 -11.47 -15.98 7.15
C LEU A 14 -10.54 -14.98 7.83
N PRO A 15 -10.72 -13.66 7.64
CA PRO A 15 -9.78 -12.65 8.10
C PRO A 15 -9.40 -12.96 9.54
N VAL A 16 -8.12 -13.23 9.68
CA VAL A 16 -7.50 -13.85 10.83
C VAL A 16 -7.88 -13.03 12.07
N HIS A 17 -8.28 -13.69 13.16
CA HIS A 17 -8.33 -13.06 14.48
C HIS A 17 -6.89 -12.71 14.90
N LEU A 18 -6.31 -11.66 14.30
CA LEU A 18 -4.95 -11.17 14.54
C LEU A 18 -4.92 -10.35 15.83
N VAL A 19 -5.17 -11.03 16.94
CA VAL A 19 -4.81 -10.50 18.26
C VAL A 19 -3.45 -11.09 18.61
N ASN A 20 -2.39 -10.56 17.99
CA ASN A 20 -1.02 -10.94 18.34
C ASN A 20 -0.41 -9.89 19.28
N SER A 21 0.15 -10.32 20.40
CA SER A 21 0.41 -9.48 21.59
C SER A 21 1.72 -8.69 21.58
N SER A 22 2.51 -8.71 20.49
CA SER A 22 3.69 -7.86 20.35
C SER A 22 3.59 -6.96 19.12
N LYS A 23 3.10 -5.75 19.34
CA LYS A 23 3.04 -4.68 18.34
C LYS A 23 4.47 -4.28 17.96
N LYS A 24 4.87 -4.51 16.71
CA LYS A 24 6.23 -4.20 16.23
C LYS A 24 6.33 -2.80 15.62
N PHE A 25 5.26 -2.35 14.99
CA PHE A 25 5.18 -1.03 14.35
C PHE A 25 3.71 -0.62 14.17
N THR A 26 3.47 0.65 13.89
CA THR A 26 2.14 1.20 13.59
C THR A 26 2.04 1.63 12.12
N PHE A 27 0.83 1.64 11.56
CA PHE A 27 0.63 2.12 10.20
C PHE A 27 -0.72 2.81 9.94
N ILE A 28 -0.78 3.56 8.84
CA ILE A 28 -2.01 4.09 8.24
C ILE A 28 -2.18 3.49 6.85
N ASP A 29 -3.38 3.04 6.52
CA ASP A 29 -3.74 2.47 5.21
C ASP A 29 -4.57 3.49 4.39
N LEU A 30 -3.91 4.18 3.45
CA LEU A 30 -4.56 5.15 2.56
C LEU A 30 -5.09 4.45 1.31
N PHE A 31 -6.26 4.88 0.81
CA PHE A 31 -6.93 4.22 -0.31
C PHE A 31 -7.12 2.73 -0.03
N ALA A 32 -7.62 2.43 1.15
CA ALA A 32 -7.54 1.12 1.77
C ALA A 32 -8.31 0.05 0.97
N GLY A 33 -9.33 0.44 0.20
CA GLY A 33 -10.20 -0.48 -0.51
C GLY A 33 -10.76 -1.52 0.46
N ILE A 34 -10.42 -2.79 0.20
CA ILE A 34 -10.82 -3.93 1.05
C ILE A 34 -9.70 -4.41 2.00
N GLY A 35 -8.62 -3.65 2.17
CA GLY A 35 -7.56 -3.90 3.16
C GLY A 35 -6.44 -4.84 2.73
N GLY A 36 -6.07 -4.83 1.45
CA GLY A 36 -4.97 -5.65 0.95
C GLY A 36 -3.63 -5.37 1.65
N PHE A 37 -3.30 -4.09 1.89
CA PHE A 37 -2.12 -3.70 2.65
C PHE A 37 -2.23 -4.10 4.12
N ARG A 38 -3.38 -3.81 4.75
CA ARG A 38 -3.65 -4.17 6.14
C ARG A 38 -3.38 -5.64 6.44
N ILE A 39 -3.91 -6.57 5.65
CA ILE A 39 -3.71 -8.02 5.86
C ILE A 39 -2.22 -8.36 5.92
N ALA A 40 -1.44 -7.85 4.97
CA ALA A 40 0.00 -8.11 4.92
C ALA A 40 0.74 -7.52 6.14
N LEU A 41 0.43 -6.28 6.53
CA LEU A 41 1.12 -5.59 7.61
C LEU A 41 0.75 -6.13 9.00
N GLU A 42 -0.52 -6.46 9.24
CA GLU A 42 -0.94 -7.06 10.52
C GLU A 42 -0.31 -8.45 10.72
N ASN A 43 -0.18 -9.25 9.65
CA ASN A 43 0.55 -10.52 9.68
C ASN A 43 2.04 -10.35 10.06
N LEU A 44 2.63 -9.19 9.78
CA LEU A 44 4.00 -8.83 10.18
C LEU A 44 4.10 -8.24 11.60
N GLY A 45 2.98 -8.09 12.31
CA GLY A 45 2.90 -7.48 13.64
C GLY A 45 2.67 -5.97 13.64
N GLY A 46 2.19 -5.42 12.52
CA GLY A 46 1.79 -4.03 12.40
C GLY A 46 0.43 -3.77 13.06
N GLN A 47 0.27 -2.61 13.68
CA GLN A 47 -1.01 -2.12 14.18
C GLN A 47 -1.55 -1.01 13.27
N CYS A 48 -2.74 -1.21 12.70
CA CYS A 48 -3.44 -0.16 11.97
C CYS A 48 -3.93 0.92 12.97
N LEU A 49 -3.63 2.19 12.70
CA LEU A 49 -4.12 3.33 13.49
C LEU A 49 -5.31 4.03 12.84
N GLY A 50 -5.54 3.78 11.55
CA GLY A 50 -6.59 4.41 10.77
C GLY A 50 -6.45 4.10 9.29
N TYR A 51 -7.54 4.34 8.57
CA TYR A 51 -7.65 4.03 7.15
C TYR A 51 -8.43 5.11 6.41
N SER A 52 -8.13 5.29 5.13
CA SER A 52 -8.85 6.22 4.25
C SER A 52 -9.47 5.46 3.08
N GLU A 53 -10.76 5.65 2.88
CA GLU A 53 -11.51 5.15 1.73
C GLU A 53 -12.73 6.06 1.50
N ILE A 54 -13.18 6.20 0.25
CA ILE A 54 -14.35 7.01 -0.13
C ILE A 54 -15.51 6.15 -0.67
N ASP A 55 -15.21 4.96 -1.18
CA ASP A 55 -16.23 4.04 -1.68
C ASP A 55 -16.96 3.36 -0.51
N LYS A 56 -18.27 3.62 -0.43
CA LYS A 56 -19.12 3.12 0.66
C LYS A 56 -19.16 1.60 0.76
N GLN A 57 -19.03 0.88 -0.37
CA GLN A 57 -19.07 -0.57 -0.37
C GLN A 57 -17.73 -1.14 0.12
N ALA A 58 -16.62 -0.57 -0.33
CA ALA A 58 -15.29 -0.90 0.15
C ALA A 58 -15.16 -0.64 1.66
N ILE A 59 -15.62 0.52 2.15
CA ILE A 59 -15.66 0.83 3.59
C ILE A 59 -16.44 -0.24 4.36
N LYS A 60 -17.64 -0.60 3.87
CA LYS A 60 -18.46 -1.63 4.51
C LYS A 60 -17.72 -2.97 4.62
N VAL A 61 -17.10 -3.42 3.54
CA VAL A 61 -16.30 -4.67 3.53
C VAL A 61 -15.11 -4.54 4.47
N TYR A 62 -14.37 -3.44 4.42
CA TYR A 62 -13.23 -3.20 5.29
C TYR A 62 -13.64 -3.25 6.77
N GLN A 63 -14.68 -2.53 7.16
CA GLN A 63 -15.19 -2.52 8.53
C GLN A 63 -15.64 -3.91 9.00
N GLN A 64 -16.35 -4.66 8.16
CA GLN A 64 -16.80 -6.01 8.49
C GLN A 64 -15.66 -6.99 8.78
N ASN A 65 -14.52 -6.83 8.10
CA ASN A 65 -13.38 -7.75 8.24
C ASN A 65 -12.41 -7.33 9.34
N PHE A 66 -12.27 -6.03 9.59
CA PHE A 66 -11.19 -5.52 10.43
C PHE A 66 -11.63 -4.76 11.67
N ILE A 67 -12.82 -4.19 11.71
CA ILE A 67 -13.26 -3.36 12.84
C ILE A 67 -14.10 -4.20 13.80
N SER A 68 -13.64 -4.26 15.04
CA SER A 68 -14.25 -5.02 16.13
C SER A 68 -14.26 -4.18 17.41
N TYR A 69 -14.74 -4.76 18.52
CA TYR A 69 -14.72 -4.05 19.81
C TYR A 69 -13.30 -3.66 20.26
N GLN A 70 -12.27 -4.40 19.85
CA GLN A 70 -10.88 -4.23 20.29
C GLN A 70 -10.19 -3.03 19.63
N ASN A 71 -10.68 -2.62 18.46
CA ASN A 71 -10.07 -1.59 17.62
C ASN A 71 -11.12 -0.65 17.01
N LYS A 72 -12.26 -0.51 17.70
CA LYS A 72 -13.33 0.43 17.38
C LYS A 72 -12.89 1.90 17.35
N ASP A 73 -11.76 2.20 17.99
CA ASP A 73 -11.18 3.55 18.05
C ASP A 73 -10.26 3.85 16.86
N GLU A 74 -10.05 2.89 15.93
CA GLU A 74 -9.35 3.16 14.68
C GLU A 74 -10.09 4.23 13.87
N THR A 75 -9.34 5.22 13.37
CA THR A 75 -9.94 6.38 12.71
C THR A 75 -10.23 6.07 11.24
N GLU A 76 -11.50 6.15 10.84
CA GLU A 76 -11.89 6.28 9.43
C GLU A 76 -11.64 7.72 8.97
N LEU A 77 -10.57 7.91 8.19
CA LEU A 77 -10.11 9.21 7.72
C LEU A 77 -10.97 9.75 6.56
N GLY A 78 -11.71 8.89 5.88
CA GLY A 78 -12.54 9.25 4.72
C GLY A 78 -11.72 9.79 3.55
N ASP A 79 -12.19 10.88 2.95
CA ASP A 79 -11.58 11.54 1.79
C ASP A 79 -10.25 12.23 2.13
N ILE A 80 -9.13 11.71 1.60
CA ILE A 80 -7.78 12.22 1.92
C ILE A 80 -7.60 13.71 1.65
N THR A 81 -8.33 14.27 0.69
CA THR A 81 -8.21 15.69 0.30
C THR A 81 -8.66 16.62 1.43
N LYS A 82 -9.48 16.10 2.36
CA LYS A 82 -10.02 16.80 3.52
C LYS A 82 -9.28 16.44 4.81
N VAL A 83 -8.43 15.41 4.78
CA VAL A 83 -7.68 14.97 5.96
C VAL A 83 -6.63 16.00 6.31
N THR A 84 -6.82 16.67 7.45
CA THR A 84 -5.86 17.67 7.95
C THR A 84 -4.90 17.12 8.98
N LYS A 85 -5.24 16.02 9.67
CA LYS A 85 -4.42 15.43 10.73
C LYS A 85 -4.55 13.91 10.71
N LEU A 86 -3.41 13.23 10.78
CA LEU A 86 -3.34 11.78 11.00
C LEU A 86 -3.11 11.48 12.50
N PRO A 87 -3.40 10.25 12.96
CA PRO A 87 -2.98 9.78 14.28
C PRO A 87 -1.49 10.03 14.54
N SER A 88 -1.10 10.19 15.80
CA SER A 88 0.31 10.35 16.18
C SER A 88 1.04 9.00 16.19
N ASN A 89 2.38 9.04 16.21
CA ASN A 89 3.25 7.85 16.32
C ASN A 89 3.05 6.84 15.20
N ILE A 90 3.04 7.32 13.94
CA ILE A 90 2.94 6.47 12.75
C ILE A 90 4.34 6.05 12.33
N ASP A 91 4.59 4.73 12.25
CA ASP A 91 5.84 4.22 11.70
C ASP A 91 5.77 4.14 10.16
N VAL A 92 4.65 3.67 9.60
CA VAL A 92 4.52 3.43 8.15
C VAL A 92 3.22 4.01 7.59
N ILE A 93 3.28 4.65 6.42
CA ILE A 93 2.08 4.96 5.64
C ILE A 93 2.08 4.10 4.38
N VAL A 94 0.95 3.47 4.08
CA VAL A 94 0.79 2.65 2.88
C VAL A 94 -0.42 3.07 2.06
N GLY A 95 -0.48 2.64 0.80
CA GLY A 95 -1.70 2.81 0.01
C GLY A 95 -1.59 2.50 -1.48
N GLY A 96 -2.70 2.09 -2.08
CA GLY A 96 -2.84 1.90 -3.53
C GLY A 96 -3.37 3.17 -4.19
N VAL A 97 -2.49 4.06 -4.64
CA VAL A 97 -2.89 5.39 -5.13
C VAL A 97 -3.69 5.23 -6.43
N PRO A 98 -4.86 5.91 -6.58
CA PRO A 98 -5.73 5.71 -7.74
C PRO A 98 -5.01 5.82 -9.09
N CYS A 99 -5.19 4.79 -9.91
CA CYS A 99 -4.40 4.55 -11.12
C CYS A 99 -5.04 5.03 -12.43
N GLN A 100 -6.28 5.53 -12.40
CA GLN A 100 -7.02 5.93 -13.60
C GLN A 100 -6.35 7.00 -14.49
N PRO A 101 -5.51 7.92 -13.98
CA PRO A 101 -4.79 8.87 -14.84
C PRO A 101 -3.67 8.22 -15.66
N TRP A 102 -3.17 7.06 -15.21
CA TRP A 102 -1.90 6.46 -15.62
C TRP A 102 -2.08 5.14 -16.37
N SER A 103 -3.31 4.60 -16.42
CA SER A 103 -3.66 3.35 -17.09
C SER A 103 -3.99 3.57 -18.57
N VAL A 104 -3.58 2.61 -19.42
CA VAL A 104 -3.95 2.53 -20.84
C VAL A 104 -5.48 2.44 -21.03
N ALA A 105 -6.19 1.88 -20.05
CA ALA A 105 -7.66 1.80 -20.04
C ALA A 105 -8.35 3.10 -19.57
N GLY A 106 -7.58 4.14 -19.20
CA GLY A 106 -8.08 5.47 -18.83
C GLY A 106 -7.75 6.54 -19.88
N CYS A 107 -8.02 7.81 -19.56
CA CYS A 107 -7.79 8.92 -20.50
C CYS A 107 -6.33 9.38 -20.61
N LEU A 108 -5.39 8.75 -19.88
CA LEU A 108 -3.95 9.05 -19.90
C LEU A 108 -3.61 10.55 -19.68
N LYS A 109 -4.33 11.21 -18.78
CA LYS A 109 -4.20 12.65 -18.48
C LYS A 109 -3.17 12.96 -17.38
N GLY A 110 -2.57 11.96 -16.75
CA GLY A 110 -1.58 12.17 -15.70
C GLY A 110 -2.03 13.15 -14.61
N PHE A 111 -1.28 14.23 -14.38
CA PHE A 111 -1.62 15.26 -13.38
C PHE A 111 -2.73 16.23 -13.81
N ASP A 112 -3.12 16.23 -15.08
CA ASP A 112 -4.29 17.00 -15.55
C ASP A 112 -5.60 16.34 -15.13
N ASP A 113 -5.56 15.09 -14.65
CA ASP A 113 -6.66 14.43 -13.95
C ASP A 113 -6.62 14.78 -12.46
N GLN A 114 -7.77 15.16 -11.88
CA GLN A 114 -7.89 15.42 -10.43
C GLN A 114 -7.43 14.21 -9.58
N ARG A 115 -7.57 12.99 -10.09
CA ARG A 115 -7.11 11.77 -9.40
C ARG A 115 -5.59 11.61 -9.44
N GLY A 116 -4.92 12.18 -10.45
CA GLY A 116 -3.45 12.26 -10.49
C GLY A 116 -2.91 13.18 -9.40
N LYS A 117 -3.69 14.21 -9.03
CA LYS A 117 -3.34 15.15 -7.96
C LYS A 117 -3.38 14.53 -6.57
N LEU A 118 -3.98 13.34 -6.40
CA LEU A 118 -3.99 12.63 -5.11
C LEU A 118 -2.58 12.25 -4.64
N TRP A 119 -1.59 12.16 -5.55
CA TRP A 119 -0.19 12.05 -5.14
C TRP A 119 0.27 13.25 -4.30
N PHE A 120 -0.18 14.47 -4.60
CA PHE A 120 0.17 15.65 -3.80
C PHE A 120 -0.49 15.62 -2.42
N ASP A 121 -1.70 15.07 -2.29
CA ASP A 121 -2.33 14.84 -0.99
C ASP A 121 -1.58 13.79 -0.16
N VAL A 122 -1.12 12.71 -0.81
CA VAL A 122 -0.26 11.71 -0.17
C VAL A 122 1.04 12.35 0.33
N ILE A 123 1.74 13.09 -0.54
CA ILE A 123 2.98 13.79 -0.19
C ILE A 123 2.73 14.78 0.95
N ARG A 124 1.63 15.54 0.91
CA ARG A 124 1.23 16.46 1.99
C ARG A 124 1.04 15.73 3.32
N LEU A 125 0.37 14.58 3.32
CA LEU A 125 0.15 13.79 4.53
C LEU A 125 1.45 13.18 5.06
N VAL A 126 2.30 12.64 4.20
CA VAL A 126 3.64 12.13 4.57
C VAL A 126 4.49 13.26 5.15
N ASN A 127 4.53 14.42 4.50
CA ASN A 127 5.30 15.57 4.97
C ASN A 127 4.85 16.04 6.36
N LYS A 128 3.53 16.07 6.60
CA LYS A 128 2.98 16.52 7.87
C LYS A 128 3.17 15.52 9.01
N SER A 129 3.10 14.23 8.71
CA SER A 129 3.16 13.17 9.73
C SER A 129 4.56 12.60 9.94
N GLN A 130 5.47 12.80 8.97
CA GLN A 130 6.84 12.31 8.97
C GLN A 130 6.95 10.85 9.43
N PRO A 131 6.26 9.86 8.82
CA PRO A 131 6.42 8.46 9.18
C PRO A 131 7.87 7.99 8.94
N LYS A 132 8.30 6.92 9.60
CA LYS A 132 9.63 6.34 9.36
C LYS A 132 9.81 5.85 7.92
N ALA A 133 8.74 5.28 7.35
CA ALA A 133 8.73 4.80 5.97
C ALA A 133 7.35 4.93 5.32
N PHE A 134 7.30 4.75 4.00
CA PHE A 134 6.05 4.57 3.27
C PHE A 134 6.16 3.50 2.18
N ILE A 135 5.02 2.95 1.78
CA ILE A 135 4.90 2.02 0.64
C ILE A 135 3.66 2.39 -0.18
N PHE A 136 3.85 2.89 -1.39
CA PHE A 136 2.76 3.17 -2.31
C PHE A 136 2.79 2.24 -3.51
N GLU A 137 1.61 1.78 -3.91
CA GLU A 137 1.41 0.95 -5.10
C GLU A 137 0.70 1.74 -6.21
N ASN A 138 1.04 1.42 -7.45
CA ASN A 138 0.28 1.86 -8.63
C ASN A 138 0.44 0.86 -9.79
N VAL A 139 -0.28 1.08 -10.89
CA VAL A 139 -0.12 0.31 -12.13
C VAL A 139 1.28 0.51 -12.73
N SER A 140 1.81 -0.53 -13.39
CA SER A 140 3.13 -0.46 -14.06
C SER A 140 3.24 0.67 -15.09
N GLY A 141 2.11 1.12 -15.66
CA GLY A 141 2.04 2.27 -16.56
C GLY A 141 2.62 3.57 -15.98
N LEU A 142 2.58 3.78 -14.66
CA LEU A 142 3.22 4.95 -14.01
C LEU A 142 4.74 4.97 -14.23
N ALA A 143 5.37 3.80 -14.34
CA ALA A 143 6.80 3.65 -14.61
C ALA A 143 7.16 3.51 -16.10
N SER A 144 6.19 3.70 -17.00
CA SER A 144 6.44 3.68 -18.45
C SER A 144 7.22 4.93 -18.90
N PRO A 145 7.98 4.86 -20.01
CA PRO A 145 8.73 6.01 -20.53
C PRO A 145 7.88 7.27 -20.75
N LYS A 146 6.60 7.10 -21.13
CA LYS A 146 5.65 8.22 -21.32
C LYS A 146 5.37 8.99 -20.03
N ASN A 147 5.41 8.34 -18.88
CA ASN A 147 5.10 8.93 -17.58
C ASN A 147 6.36 9.23 -16.75
N LYS A 148 7.56 9.14 -17.36
CA LYS A 148 8.85 9.31 -16.70
C LYS A 148 8.93 10.61 -15.89
N GLU A 149 8.59 11.73 -16.50
CA GLU A 149 8.60 13.05 -15.85
C GLU A 149 7.66 13.09 -14.64
N SER A 150 6.51 12.42 -14.73
CA SER A 150 5.54 12.37 -13.62
C SER A 150 6.05 11.55 -12.45
N LEU A 151 6.67 10.39 -12.72
CA LEU A 151 7.28 9.56 -11.69
C LEU A 151 8.49 10.27 -11.05
N GLU A 152 9.33 10.93 -11.87
CA GLU A 152 10.46 11.74 -11.38
C GLU A 152 9.98 12.88 -10.48
N LEU A 153 8.90 13.57 -10.85
CA LEU A 153 8.29 14.60 -10.01
C LEU A 153 7.80 14.02 -8.66
N ILE A 154 7.15 12.85 -8.66
CA ILE A 154 6.71 12.20 -7.41
C ILE A 154 7.92 11.89 -6.51
N LEU A 155 8.98 11.30 -7.07
CA LEU A 155 10.19 10.96 -6.32
C LEU A 155 10.91 12.21 -5.81
N GLN A 156 10.97 13.26 -6.62
CA GLN A 156 11.58 14.55 -6.22
C GLN A 156 10.81 15.17 -5.06
N ASN A 157 9.47 15.22 -5.11
CA ASN A 157 8.67 15.74 -4.01
C ASN A 157 8.88 14.96 -2.71
N PHE A 158 9.02 13.63 -2.77
CA PHE A 158 9.38 12.84 -1.58
C PHE A 158 10.81 13.15 -1.08
N SER A 159 11.75 13.37 -2.00
CA SER A 159 13.11 13.79 -1.66
C SER A 159 13.12 15.14 -0.93
N ASP A 160 12.36 16.11 -1.43
CA ASP A 160 12.24 17.47 -0.88
C ASP A 160 11.69 17.47 0.55
N ILE A 161 10.87 16.49 0.91
CA ILE A 161 10.32 16.33 2.27
C ILE A 161 11.12 15.35 3.14
N GLY A 162 12.33 14.96 2.71
CA GLY A 162 13.30 14.23 3.52
C GLY A 162 13.27 12.71 3.41
N TYR A 163 12.85 12.15 2.27
CA TYR A 163 12.82 10.69 2.06
C TYR A 163 13.71 10.22 0.92
N ALA A 164 14.36 9.08 1.15
CA ALA A 164 15.02 8.29 0.12
C ALA A 164 14.01 7.34 -0.53
N ALA A 165 13.36 7.80 -1.60
CA ALA A 165 12.35 7.03 -2.33
C ALA A 165 12.96 6.21 -3.47
N LYS A 166 12.59 4.93 -3.56
CA LYS A 166 12.97 4.01 -4.65
C LYS A 166 11.74 3.29 -5.15
N TRP A 167 11.77 2.87 -6.41
CA TRP A 167 10.66 2.16 -7.00
C TRP A 167 11.09 0.93 -7.77
N LYS A 168 10.17 -0.01 -7.95
CA LYS A 168 10.36 -1.20 -8.78
C LYS A 168 9.02 -1.75 -9.28
N ILE A 169 9.02 -2.31 -10.49
CA ILE A 169 7.90 -3.12 -10.98
C ILE A 169 8.09 -4.56 -10.47
N LEU A 170 7.04 -5.10 -9.85
CA LEU A 170 6.97 -6.47 -9.36
C LEU A 170 5.76 -7.16 -9.96
N ASN A 171 5.93 -8.41 -10.40
CA ASN A 171 4.83 -9.24 -10.91
C ASN A 171 4.36 -10.20 -9.83
N ALA A 172 3.04 -10.29 -9.59
CA ALA A 172 2.50 -11.23 -8.60
C ALA A 172 2.87 -12.70 -8.85
N TYR A 173 3.11 -13.09 -10.11
CA TYR A 173 3.60 -14.42 -10.49
C TYR A 173 4.91 -14.79 -9.80
N ASP A 174 5.85 -13.85 -9.70
CA ASP A 174 7.16 -14.08 -9.09
C ASP A 174 7.08 -14.32 -7.57
N PHE A 175 5.92 -14.04 -6.96
CA PHE A 175 5.63 -14.21 -5.54
C PHE A 175 4.62 -15.34 -5.27
N GLY A 176 4.43 -16.25 -6.24
CA GLY A 176 3.66 -17.49 -6.06
C GLY A 176 2.16 -17.37 -6.31
N LEU A 177 1.66 -16.22 -6.77
CA LEU A 177 0.27 -16.09 -7.20
C LEU A 177 0.18 -16.36 -8.71
N PRO A 178 -0.62 -17.33 -9.20
CA PRO A 178 -0.75 -17.62 -10.64
C PRO A 178 -1.58 -16.55 -11.36
N GLN A 179 -1.12 -15.31 -11.31
CA GLN A 179 -1.75 -14.13 -11.87
C GLN A 179 -0.66 -13.23 -12.45
N ASN A 180 -0.75 -12.98 -13.76
CA ASN A 180 0.10 -11.98 -14.40
C ASN A 180 -0.39 -10.58 -14.02
N ARG A 181 0.28 -9.95 -13.05
CA ARG A 181 -0.11 -8.63 -12.53
C ARG A 181 1.13 -7.83 -12.14
N ASP A 182 1.58 -7.00 -13.07
CA ASP A 182 2.65 -6.03 -12.83
C ASP A 182 2.14 -4.82 -12.06
N ARG A 183 2.84 -4.46 -10.99
CA ARG A 183 2.61 -3.25 -10.20
C ARG A 183 3.91 -2.55 -9.88
N VAL A 184 3.89 -1.23 -9.95
CA VAL A 184 4.99 -0.42 -9.43
C VAL A 184 4.77 -0.21 -7.94
N PHE A 185 5.81 -0.48 -7.17
CA PHE A 185 5.88 -0.16 -5.76
C PHE A 185 6.90 0.95 -5.58
N ILE A 186 6.54 1.99 -4.82
CA ILE A 186 7.41 3.08 -4.41
C ILE A 186 7.58 2.99 -2.90
N VAL A 187 8.80 2.77 -2.46
CA VAL A 187 9.17 2.64 -1.05
C VAL A 187 10.08 3.79 -0.68
N GLY A 188 9.72 4.54 0.36
CA GLY A 188 10.52 5.62 0.89
C GLY A 188 10.91 5.39 2.34
N ILE A 189 12.15 5.71 2.68
CA ILE A 189 12.65 5.69 4.06
C ILE A 189 13.12 7.10 4.41
N ARG A 190 12.74 7.60 5.59
CA ARG A 190 13.11 8.93 6.05
C ARG A 190 14.63 9.04 6.22
N ASN A 191 15.22 10.15 5.76
CA ASN A 191 16.67 10.29 5.59
C ASN A 191 17.46 10.26 6.91
N ASP A 192 16.85 10.64 8.03
CA ASP A 192 17.45 10.62 9.37
C ASP A 192 17.64 9.21 9.94
N LEU A 193 16.99 8.19 9.34
CA LEU A 193 17.13 6.81 9.76
C LEU A 193 18.39 6.18 9.15
N GLU A 194 19.07 5.37 9.95
CA GLU A 194 20.23 4.61 9.49
C GLU A 194 19.90 3.79 8.25
N LYS A 195 20.83 3.77 7.28
CA LYS A 195 20.72 2.97 6.06
C LYS A 195 19.51 3.31 5.17
N SER A 196 18.88 4.47 5.34
CA SER A 196 17.78 4.96 4.49
C SER A 196 18.11 4.86 2.99
N GLN A 197 19.33 5.24 2.61
CA GLN A 197 19.83 5.18 1.23
C GLN A 197 20.26 3.76 0.79
N GLU A 198 20.39 2.80 1.70
CA GLU A 198 20.84 1.45 1.39
C GLU A 198 19.69 0.53 1.00
N TYR A 199 18.43 0.87 1.29
CA TYR A 199 17.27 0.04 0.92
C TYR A 199 17.34 -0.42 -0.54
N ARG A 200 17.14 -1.72 -0.78
CA ARG A 200 17.04 -2.33 -2.10
C ARG A 200 15.83 -3.26 -2.10
N PHE A 201 15.09 -3.25 -3.19
CA PHE A 201 14.10 -4.29 -3.43
C PHE A 201 14.81 -5.64 -3.57
N ILE A 202 14.41 -6.60 -2.75
CA ILE A 202 14.90 -7.98 -2.85
C ILE A 202 14.44 -8.53 -4.21
N LEU A 203 15.38 -9.06 -4.98
CA LEU A 203 15.09 -9.84 -6.18
C LEU A 203 14.76 -11.26 -5.73
N TYR A 204 13.47 -11.61 -5.69
CA TYR A 204 13.10 -13.02 -5.65
C TYR A 204 13.30 -13.59 -7.05
N ILE A 205 14.36 -14.37 -7.24
CA ILE A 205 14.44 -15.30 -8.36
C ILE A 205 13.74 -16.56 -7.86
N PHE A 206 12.49 -16.74 -8.26
CA PHE A 206 11.85 -18.03 -8.08
C PHE A 206 12.60 -19.03 -8.96
N THR A 207 13.47 -19.85 -8.37
CA THR A 207 13.89 -21.10 -9.01
C THR A 207 12.77 -22.10 -8.75
N PRO A 208 11.91 -22.42 -9.72
CA PRO A 208 10.92 -23.47 -9.54
C PRO A 208 11.66 -24.75 -9.17
N LYS A 209 11.40 -25.28 -7.97
CA LYS A 209 11.69 -26.67 -7.66
C LYS A 209 10.63 -27.49 -8.38
N PHE A 210 10.94 -27.87 -9.62
CA PHE A 210 10.23 -28.95 -10.31
C PHE A 210 10.63 -30.29 -9.69
#